data_AF-A0A351XQ59-F1
#
_entry.id   AF-A0A351XQ59-F1
#
_cell.length_a   1.000
_cell.length_b   1.000
_cell.length_c   1.000
_cell.angle_alpha   90.00
_cell.angle_beta   90.00
_cell.angle_gamma   90.00
#
_symmetry.space_group_name_H-M   'P 1'
#
loop_
_entity.id
_entity.type
_entity.pdbx_description
1 polymer ?
#
loop_
_entity_poly.entity_id
_entity_poly.type
_entity_poly.pdbx_seq_one_letter_code
_entity_poly.pdbx_strand_id
1 'polypeptide(L)'
;VYSDESTCEWVVEGCTKAKMGCIECKQPVIDSIKDELMPMQERIAKYQADPELIKQIIHEGSEKARSVAKETMAEVRETMGITY
;
A
#
# COMPACT_ATOMS: atom_id res chain seq x y z
N VAL A 1 6.51 -17.64 -4.04
CA VAL A 1 6.77 -16.28 -3.51
C VAL A 1 6.50 -16.23 -2.02
N TYR A 2 5.27 -16.54 -1.57
CA TYR A 2 4.90 -16.56 -0.14
C TYR A 2 5.05 -17.92 0.55
N SER A 3 5.50 -18.93 -0.18
CA SER A 3 5.80 -20.27 0.33
C SER A 3 6.91 -20.86 -0.53
N ASP A 4 7.76 -21.67 0.08
CA ASP A 4 8.76 -22.48 -0.61
C ASP A 4 8.14 -23.75 -1.21
N GLU A 5 8.94 -24.46 -2.02
CA GLU A 5 8.52 -25.66 -2.73
C GLU A 5 8.08 -26.79 -1.78
N SER A 6 8.80 -27.00 -0.68
CA SER A 6 8.47 -28.05 0.30
C SER A 6 7.12 -27.82 0.97
N THR A 7 6.80 -26.56 1.27
CA THR A 7 5.51 -26.16 1.84
C THR A 7 4.39 -26.38 0.81
N CYS A 8 4.63 -26.07 -0.46
CA CYS A 8 3.66 -26.31 -1.53
C CYS A 8 3.37 -27.80 -1.70
N GLU A 9 4.40 -28.65 -1.68
CA GLU A 9 4.26 -30.11 -1.78
C GLU A 9 3.47 -30.68 -0.61
N TRP A 10 3.79 -30.25 0.63
CA TRP A 10 3.05 -30.65 1.83
C TRP A 10 1.56 -30.29 1.74
N VAL A 11 1.23 -29.08 1.29
CA VAL A 11 -0.15 -28.63 1.09
C VAL A 11 -0.85 -29.47 0.03
N VAL A 12 -0.22 -29.71 -1.12
CA VAL A 12 -0.82 -30.52 -2.19
C VAL A 12 -1.09 -31.93 -1.68
N GLU A 13 -0.14 -32.55 -0.98
CA GLU A 13 -0.30 -33.90 -0.47
C GLU A 13 -1.40 -34.01 0.59
N GLY A 14 -1.46 -33.06 1.51
CA GLY A 14 -2.43 -33.04 2.61
C GLY A 14 -3.84 -32.68 2.13
N CYS A 15 -3.97 -31.62 1.32
CA CYS A 15 -5.26 -31.08 0.90
C CYS A 15 -5.96 -31.97 -0.13
N THR A 16 -5.25 -32.47 -1.14
CA THR A 16 -5.87 -33.31 -2.20
C THR A 16 -6.31 -34.68 -1.68
N LYS A 17 -5.68 -35.16 -0.60
CA LYS A 17 -5.99 -36.44 0.04
C LYS A 17 -6.90 -36.31 1.26
N ALA A 18 -7.46 -35.12 1.52
CA ALA A 18 -8.32 -34.83 2.67
C ALA A 18 -7.69 -35.22 4.04
N LYS A 19 -6.37 -35.07 4.18
CA LYS A 19 -5.64 -35.36 5.43
C LYS A 19 -5.60 -34.17 6.39
N MET A 20 -6.02 -32.98 5.95
CA MET A 20 -5.96 -31.73 6.71
C MET A 20 -7.12 -30.79 6.36
N GLY A 21 -7.39 -29.83 7.24
CA GLY A 21 -8.44 -28.83 7.06
C GLY A 21 -8.06 -27.67 6.12
N CYS A 22 -9.07 -27.00 5.56
CA CYS A 22 -8.89 -25.86 4.65
C CYS A 22 -8.17 -24.66 5.27
N ILE A 23 -8.23 -24.49 6.60
CA ILE A 23 -7.50 -23.43 7.29
C ILE A 23 -6.04 -23.82 7.43
N GLU A 24 -5.76 -25.06 7.82
CA GLU A 24 -4.40 -25.58 8.00
C GLU A 24 -3.58 -25.49 6.70
N CYS A 25 -4.19 -25.84 5.55
CA CYS A 25 -3.49 -25.76 4.27
C CYS A 25 -3.24 -24.32 3.78
N LYS A 26 -4.00 -23.36 4.30
CA LYS A 26 -3.83 -21.92 4.01
C LYS A 26 -2.96 -21.20 5.03
N GLN A 27 -2.71 -21.80 6.19
CA GLN A 27 -1.96 -21.18 7.27
C GLN A 27 -0.59 -20.63 6.82
N PRO A 28 0.21 -21.34 6.00
CA PRO A 28 1.51 -20.83 5.57
C PRO A 28 1.41 -19.50 4.79
N VAL A 29 0.47 -19.40 3.84
CA VAL A 29 0.30 -18.17 3.06
C VAL A 29 -0.32 -17.05 3.89
N ILE A 30 -1.21 -17.38 4.84
CA ILE A 30 -1.80 -16.41 5.76
C ILE A 30 -0.70 -15.76 6.60
N ASP A 31 0.22 -16.55 7.14
CA ASP A 31 1.29 -16.03 7.99
C ASP A 31 2.29 -15.20 7.18
N SER A 32 2.68 -15.65 5.99
CA SER A 32 3.51 -14.85 5.08
C SER A 32 2.86 -13.50 4.71
N ILE A 33 1.56 -13.47 4.44
CA ILE A 33 0.83 -12.23 4.17
C ILE A 33 0.81 -11.32 5.40
N LYS A 34 0.58 -11.87 6.59
CA LYS A 34 0.62 -11.08 7.83
C LYS A 34 1.99 -10.46 8.04
N ASP A 35 3.06 -11.23 7.85
CA ASP A 35 4.43 -10.77 8.04
C ASP A 35 4.79 -9.63 7.07
N GLU A 36 4.34 -9.73 5.82
CA GLU A 36 4.52 -8.66 4.84
C GLU A 36 3.72 -7.40 5.19
N LEU A 37 2.49 -7.55 5.67
CA LEU A 37 1.61 -6.44 6.01
C LEU A 37 1.95 -5.79 7.36
N MET A 38 2.56 -6.52 8.29
CA MET A 38 2.92 -6.05 9.64
C MET A 38 3.65 -4.71 9.65
N PRO A 39 4.76 -4.51 8.89
CA PRO A 39 5.45 -3.22 8.88
C PRO A 39 4.59 -2.09 8.29
N MET A 40 3.66 -2.39 7.39
CA MET A 40 2.73 -1.38 6.87
C MET A 40 1.70 -0.98 7.94
N GLN A 41 1.15 -1.97 8.64
CA GLN A 41 0.18 -1.77 9.72
C GLN A 41 0.78 -0.98 10.89
N GLU A 42 2.03 -1.27 11.28
CA GLU A 42 2.75 -0.50 12.30
C GLU A 42 2.95 0.98 11.90
N ARG A 43 3.23 1.25 10.63
CA ARG A 43 3.30 2.63 10.12
C ARG A 43 1.92 3.30 10.13
N ILE A 44 0.87 2.59 9.70
CA ILE A 44 -0.51 3.09 9.69
C ILE A 44 -0.95 3.46 11.11
N ALA A 45 -0.62 2.66 12.12
CA ALA A 45 -0.97 2.92 13.51
C ALA A 45 -0.47 4.29 14.00
N LYS A 46 0.73 4.74 13.55
CA LYS A 46 1.26 6.07 13.88
C LYS A 46 0.38 7.20 13.34
N TYR A 47 -0.10 7.06 12.10
CA TYR A 47 -0.97 8.05 11.47
C TYR A 47 -2.40 8.00 12.02
N GLN A 48 -2.88 6.83 12.43
CA GLN A 48 -4.19 6.71 13.08
C GLN A 48 -4.20 7.34 14.48
N ALA A 49 -3.09 7.25 15.20
CA ALA A 49 -2.93 7.88 16.52
C ALA A 49 -2.87 9.42 16.44
N ASP A 50 -2.44 9.97 15.30
CA ASP A 50 -2.39 11.42 15.06
C ASP A 50 -2.98 11.79 13.69
N PRO A 51 -4.31 12.00 13.60
CA PRO A 51 -4.94 12.44 12.36
C PRO A 51 -4.52 13.83 11.88
N GLU A 52 -3.98 14.68 12.76
CA GLU A 52 -3.55 16.03 12.37
C GLU A 52 -2.25 15.97 11.56
N LEU A 53 -1.34 15.05 11.89
CA LEU A 53 -0.16 14.76 11.09
C LEU A 53 -0.52 14.46 9.63
N ILE A 54 -1.59 13.70 9.37
CA ILE A 54 -2.04 13.41 8.00
C ILE A 54 -2.46 14.70 7.28
N LYS A 55 -3.24 15.56 7.94
CA LYS A 55 -3.68 16.83 7.34
C LYS A 55 -2.50 17.74 7.04
N GLN A 56 -1.53 17.80 7.95
CA GLN A 56 -0.32 18.60 7.74
C GLN A 56 0.46 18.10 6.52
N ILE A 57 0.70 16.78 6.40
CA ILE A 57 1.39 16.19 5.24
C ILE A 57 0.66 16.54 3.94
N ILE A 58 -0.67 16.41 3.91
CA ILE A 58 -1.49 16.74 2.73
C ILE A 58 -1.41 18.24 2.42
N HIS A 59 -1.49 19.10 3.42
CA HIS A 59 -1.42 20.55 3.25
C HIS A 59 -0.06 20.98 2.66
N GLU A 60 1.04 20.50 3.24
CA GLU A 60 2.39 20.78 2.75
C GLU A 60 2.62 20.26 1.33
N GLY A 61 2.16 19.04 1.04
CA GLY A 61 2.20 18.48 -0.31
C GLY A 61 1.39 19.30 -1.31
N SER A 62 0.21 19.76 -0.90
CA SER A 62 -0.68 20.59 -1.73
C SER A 62 -0.07 21.95 -2.04
N GLU A 63 0.59 22.60 -1.09
CA GLU A 63 1.25 23.89 -1.33
C GLU A 63 2.45 23.74 -2.28
N LYS A 64 3.25 22.68 -2.14
CA LYS A 64 4.34 22.37 -3.09
C LYS A 64 3.80 22.12 -4.51
N ALA A 65 2.77 21.28 -4.63
CA ALA A 65 2.15 20.99 -5.92
C ALA A 65 1.51 22.24 -6.55
N ARG A 66 0.88 23.09 -5.72
CA ARG A 66 0.28 24.35 -6.16
C ARG A 66 1.31 25.33 -6.71
N SER A 67 2.51 25.39 -6.14
CA SER A 67 3.58 26.23 -6.68
C SER A 67 3.94 25.85 -8.11
N VAL A 68 4.18 24.55 -8.35
CA VAL A 68 4.51 24.02 -9.68
C VAL A 68 3.33 24.22 -10.65
N ALA A 69 2.10 23.94 -10.20
CA ALA A 69 0.91 24.13 -11.02
C ALA A 69 0.71 25.60 -11.41
N LYS A 70 1.02 26.56 -10.53
CA LYS A 70 0.94 28.00 -10.85
C LYS A 70 1.91 28.40 -11.95
N GLU A 71 3.13 27.89 -11.91
CA GLU A 71 4.15 28.13 -12.94
C GLU A 71 3.68 27.59 -14.29
N THR A 72 3.24 26.32 -14.35
CA THR A 72 2.68 25.74 -15.57
C THR A 72 1.47 26.52 -16.10
N MET A 73 0.57 26.95 -15.21
CA MET A 73 -0.60 27.73 -15.62
C MET A 73 -0.26 29.13 -16.10
N ALA A 74 0.87 29.71 -15.71
CA ALA A 74 1.35 30.97 -16.27
C ALA A 74 1.75 30.78 -17.74
N GLU A 75 2.54 29.76 -18.04
CA GLU A 75 2.95 29.42 -19.42
C GLU A 75 1.77 29.10 -20.33
N VAL A 76 0.80 28.33 -19.82
CA VAL A 76 -0.44 28.01 -20.55
C VAL A 76 -1.20 29.29 -20.87
N ARG A 77 -1.38 30.19 -19.91
CA ARG A 77 -2.10 31.45 -20.11
C ARG A 77 -1.40 32.37 -21.09
N GLU A 78 -0.09 32.47 -21.01
CA GLU A 78 0.74 33.22 -21.96
C GLU A 78 0.55 32.69 -23.39
N THR A 79 0.68 31.36 -23.57
CA THR A 79 0.52 30.71 -24.87
C THR A 79 -0.87 30.90 -25.45
N MET A 80 -1.90 30.88 -24.60
CA MET A 80 -3.30 31.04 -25.00
C MET A 80 -3.70 32.51 -25.20
N GLY A 81 -2.82 33.47 -24.94
CA GLY A 81 -3.12 34.90 -25.02
C GLY A 81 -4.09 35.40 -23.94
N ILE A 82 -4.17 34.70 -22.81
CA ILE A 82 -5.01 35.04 -21.65
C ILE A 82 -4.14 35.75 -20.63
N THR A 83 -3.68 36.95 -20.95
CA THR A 83 -2.91 37.81 -20.04
C THR A 83 -3.83 38.87 -19.41
N TYR A 84 -3.81 38.97 -18.08
CA TYR A 84 -4.47 40.03 -17.30
C TYR A 84 -3.45 40.67 -16.37
#